data_AF-A0A7R9FFH8-F1
#
_entry.id   AF-A0A7R9FFH8-F1
#
_cell.length_a   1.000
_cell.length_b   1.000
_cell.length_c   1.000
_cell.angle_alpha   90.00
_cell.angle_beta   90.00
_cell.angle_gamma   90.00
#
_symmetry.space_group_name_H-M   'P 1'
#
loop_
_entity.id
_entity.type
_entity.pdbx_description
1 polymer ?
#
loop_
_entity_poly.entity_id
_entity_poly.type
_entity_poly.pdbx_seq_one_letter_code
_entity_poly.pdbx_strand_id
1 'polypeptide(L)'
;MFLLVLILTEYVCFATQALRMSNNARKESTVGEIVNLMSVDAQRFVEITLFICLLWSAPLQIGVALYFLWGILGPSALAGLGMMIIFIPLNGVIASRVKTIQIRQMKSKDERIKIMNEVLNGMKVLKLYGWEPSFEQRVLKIRNKEVRVLKQAAYLNAATSFVWTCAPFLVSLASFATFILVDENNVLDAQTAFVSLSLFNIIRMPLAMMPMLIVSLTQASKCNFNLFSQEHCLTVVSHN
;
A
#
# COMPACT_ATOMS: atom_id res chain seq x y z
N MET A 1 22.13 -3.30 -5.68
CA MET A 1 23.12 -4.20 -5.05
C MET A 1 23.28 -3.93 -3.56
N PHE A 2 23.58 -2.70 -3.14
CA PHE A 2 23.66 -2.33 -1.71
C PHE A 2 22.40 -2.65 -0.89
N LEU A 3 21.21 -2.38 -1.44
CA LEU A 3 19.93 -2.73 -0.77
C LEU A 3 19.75 -4.24 -0.55
N LEU A 4 20.15 -5.06 -1.53
CA LEU A 4 20.00 -6.52 -1.47
C LEU A 4 20.93 -7.12 -0.41
N VAL A 5 22.14 -6.54 -0.26
CA VAL A 5 23.10 -6.94 0.77
C VAL A 5 22.59 -6.60 2.18
N LEU A 6 22.05 -5.39 2.39
CA LEU A 6 21.47 -4.97 3.67
C LEU A 6 20.27 -5.85 4.09
N ILE A 7 19.35 -6.11 3.16
CA ILE A 7 18.19 -6.98 3.38
C ILE A 7 18.63 -8.40 3.73
N LEU A 8 19.64 -8.95 3.03
CA LEU A 8 20.16 -10.29 3.31
C LEU A 8 20.88 -10.38 4.66
N THR A 9 21.66 -9.35 5.05
CA THR A 9 22.33 -9.33 6.36
C THR A 9 21.35 -9.26 7.53
N GLU A 10 20.25 -8.53 7.39
CA GLU A 10 19.24 -8.44 8.44
C GLU A 10 18.38 -9.72 8.53
N TYR A 11 18.08 -10.36 7.39
CA TYR A 11 17.39 -11.65 7.35
C TYR A 11 18.16 -12.75 8.10
N VAL A 12 19.48 -12.80 7.91
CA VAL A 12 20.38 -13.76 8.57
C VAL A 12 20.52 -13.46 10.07
N CYS A 13 20.56 -12.18 10.46
CA CYS A 13 20.64 -11.77 11.86
C CYS A 13 19.38 -12.18 12.64
N PHE A 14 18.19 -11.97 12.06
CA PHE A 14 16.95 -12.35 12.72
C PHE A 14 16.78 -13.88 12.85
N ALA A 15 17.15 -14.64 11.82
CA ALA A 15 17.10 -16.11 11.85
C ALA A 15 17.96 -16.70 12.98
N THR A 16 19.13 -16.09 13.25
CA THR A 16 20.01 -16.53 14.35
C THR A 16 19.52 -16.09 15.73
N GLN A 17 18.81 -14.97 15.84
CA GLN A 17 18.20 -14.50 17.09
C GLN A 17 16.95 -15.31 17.48
N ALA A 18 16.13 -15.73 16.50
CA ALA A 18 15.01 -16.64 16.72
C ALA A 18 15.47 -18.04 17.19
N LEU A 19 16.60 -18.52 16.69
CA LEU A 19 17.22 -19.78 17.13
C LEU A 19 17.90 -19.68 18.51
N ARG A 20 18.08 -18.47 19.06
CA ARG A 20 18.70 -18.20 20.37
C ARG A 20 17.71 -17.92 21.50
N MET A 21 16.40 -18.09 21.29
CA MET A 21 15.43 -17.90 22.36
C MET A 21 15.61 -18.93 23.49
N SER A 22 15.76 -18.43 24.71
CA SER A 22 15.99 -19.22 25.93
C SER A 22 14.81 -20.14 26.26
N ASN A 23 15.10 -21.35 26.77
CA ASN A 23 14.12 -22.37 27.15
C ASN A 23 13.06 -21.90 28.18
N ASN A 24 13.31 -20.81 28.91
CA ASN A 24 12.34 -20.25 29.87
C ASN A 24 11.13 -19.60 29.18
N ALA A 25 11.32 -18.92 28.04
CA ALA A 25 10.21 -18.32 27.27
C ALA A 25 9.31 -19.39 26.62
N ARG A 26 9.85 -20.59 26.38
CA ARG A 26 9.16 -21.72 25.74
C ARG A 26 8.16 -22.43 26.68
N LYS A 27 8.23 -22.19 28.00
CA LYS A 27 7.28 -22.73 28.99
C LYS A 27 6.03 -21.86 29.16
N GLU A 28 6.12 -20.56 28.88
CA GLU A 28 5.01 -19.61 29.02
C GLU A 28 4.26 -19.34 27.71
N SER A 29 4.92 -19.53 26.55
CA SER A 29 4.30 -19.32 25.24
C SER A 29 3.82 -20.63 24.61
N THR A 30 2.58 -20.64 24.16
CA THR A 30 2.00 -21.78 23.42
C THR A 30 2.67 -21.94 22.05
N VAL A 31 2.68 -23.16 21.50
CA VAL A 31 3.21 -23.43 20.14
C VAL A 31 2.53 -22.53 19.10
N GLY A 32 1.24 -22.20 19.29
CA GLY A 32 0.50 -21.27 18.45
C GLY A 32 1.00 -19.83 18.52
N GLU A 33 1.37 -19.33 19.72
CA GLU A 33 1.99 -18.01 19.89
C GLU A 33 3.37 -17.94 19.24
N ILE A 34 4.18 -19.00 19.36
CA ILE A 34 5.49 -19.08 18.71
C ILE A 34 5.35 -19.05 17.18
N VAL A 35 4.38 -19.77 16.62
CA VAL A 35 4.10 -19.77 15.17
C VAL A 35 3.59 -18.39 14.71
N ASN A 36 2.73 -17.75 15.49
CA ASN A 36 2.25 -16.40 15.20
C ASN A 36 3.38 -15.36 15.27
N LEU A 37 4.25 -15.45 16.29
CA LEU A 37 5.44 -14.60 16.43
C LEU A 37 6.39 -14.76 15.23
N MET A 38 6.63 -16.01 14.80
CA MET A 38 7.52 -16.30 13.66
C MET A 38 6.93 -15.92 12.30
N SER A 39 5.60 -15.88 12.14
CA SER A 39 4.97 -15.58 10.85
C SER A 39 4.51 -14.13 10.71
N VAL A 40 3.96 -13.56 11.77
CA VAL A 40 3.38 -12.21 11.75
C VAL A 40 4.37 -11.16 12.22
N ASP A 41 5.06 -11.38 13.34
CA ASP A 41 5.96 -10.37 13.89
C ASP A 41 7.29 -10.32 13.15
N ALA A 42 7.83 -11.47 12.74
CA ALA A 42 8.99 -11.52 11.85
C ALA A 42 8.74 -10.78 10.53
N GLN A 43 7.56 -10.97 9.92
CA GLN A 43 7.20 -10.29 8.68
C GLN A 43 7.06 -8.77 8.89
N ARG A 44 6.48 -8.34 10.02
CA ARG A 44 6.41 -6.92 10.39
C ARG A 44 7.77 -6.28 10.58
N PHE A 45 8.74 -6.97 11.20
CA PHE A 45 10.10 -6.43 11.35
C PHE A 45 10.77 -6.21 10.00
N VAL A 46 10.64 -7.16 9.06
CA VAL A 46 11.14 -6.99 7.69
C VAL A 46 10.52 -5.77 7.01
N GLU A 47 9.20 -5.60 7.14
CA GLU A 47 8.49 -4.44 6.59
C GLU A 47 8.95 -3.12 7.22
N ILE A 48 9.09 -3.07 8.56
CA ILE A 48 9.56 -1.88 9.28
C ILE A 48 10.95 -1.48 8.83
N THR A 49 11.88 -2.42 8.67
CA THR A 49 13.24 -2.07 8.25
C THR A 49 13.27 -1.52 6.82
N LEU A 50 12.49 -2.12 5.91
CA LEU A 50 12.31 -1.56 4.56
C LEU A 50 11.74 -0.14 4.60
N PHE A 51 10.78 0.15 5.49
CA PHE A 51 10.24 1.49 5.67
C PHE A 51 11.24 2.48 6.26
N ILE A 52 12.05 2.07 7.23
CA ILE A 52 13.13 2.91 7.78
C ILE A 52 14.11 3.27 6.68
N CYS A 53 14.54 2.31 5.85
CA CYS A 53 15.41 2.59 4.70
C CYS A 53 14.78 3.59 3.72
N LEU A 54 13.49 3.45 3.45
CA LEU A 54 12.78 4.34 2.56
C LEU A 54 12.58 5.74 3.16
N LEU A 55 12.43 5.85 4.48
CA LEU A 55 12.24 7.12 5.20
C LEU A 55 13.38 8.12 4.97
N TRP A 56 14.65 7.66 5.01
CA TRP A 56 15.81 8.53 4.79
C TRP A 56 16.22 8.60 3.31
N SER A 57 16.02 7.51 2.56
CA SER A 57 16.35 7.45 1.14
C SER A 57 15.42 8.33 0.28
N ALA A 58 14.11 8.35 0.56
CA ALA A 58 13.14 9.08 -0.25
C ALA A 58 13.39 10.61 -0.27
N PRO A 59 13.64 11.30 0.87
CA PRO A 59 14.00 12.72 0.87
C PRO A 59 15.29 13.01 0.12
N LEU A 60 16.31 12.16 0.28
CA LEU A 60 17.59 12.30 -0.43
C LEU A 60 17.40 12.16 -1.94
N GLN A 61 16.65 11.15 -2.37
CA GLN A 61 16.34 10.90 -3.77
C GLN A 61 15.56 12.06 -4.41
N ILE A 62 14.56 12.60 -3.71
CA ILE A 62 13.80 13.78 -4.17
C ILE A 62 14.70 15.01 -4.25
N GLY A 63 15.53 15.25 -3.23
CA GLY A 63 16.43 16.42 -3.19
C GLY A 63 17.47 16.41 -4.31
N VAL A 64 18.16 15.29 -4.53
CA VAL A 64 19.15 15.15 -5.59
C VAL A 64 18.51 15.26 -6.98
N ALA A 65 17.35 14.61 -7.18
CA ALA A 65 16.66 14.69 -8.46
C ALA A 65 16.17 16.11 -8.75
N LEU A 66 15.67 16.84 -7.76
CA LEU A 66 15.26 18.24 -7.91
C LEU A 66 16.45 19.16 -8.20
N TYR A 67 17.59 18.93 -7.56
CA TYR A 67 18.80 19.71 -7.84
C TYR A 67 19.23 19.58 -9.30
N PHE A 68 19.28 18.36 -9.83
CA PHE A 68 19.60 18.14 -11.25
C PHE A 68 18.52 18.69 -12.18
N LEU A 69 17.25 18.56 -11.82
CA LEU A 69 16.14 19.04 -12.64
C LEU A 69 16.11 20.56 -12.71
N TRP A 70 16.46 21.25 -11.62
CA TRP A 70 16.64 22.70 -11.59
C TRP A 70 17.80 23.15 -12.48
N GLY A 71 18.89 22.39 -12.53
CA GLY A 71 20.01 22.69 -13.42
C GLY A 71 19.67 22.58 -14.92
N ILE A 72 18.68 21.75 -15.29
CA ILE A 72 18.30 21.51 -16.70
C ILE A 72 17.11 22.39 -17.12
N LEU A 73 16.05 22.46 -16.32
CA LEU A 73 14.80 23.16 -16.66
C LEU A 73 14.67 24.54 -15.98
N GLY A 74 15.51 24.86 -15.00
CA GLY A 74 15.41 26.09 -14.23
C GLY A 74 14.05 26.24 -13.53
N PRO A 75 13.44 27.44 -13.53
CA PRO A 75 12.16 27.70 -12.86
C PRO A 75 11.00 26.82 -13.34
N SER A 76 11.05 26.33 -14.58
CA SER A 76 10.01 25.49 -15.20
C SER A 76 9.86 24.12 -14.54
N ALA A 77 10.86 23.70 -13.76
CA ALA A 77 10.80 22.54 -12.87
C ALA A 77 9.63 22.63 -11.87
N LEU A 78 9.29 23.85 -11.43
CA LEU A 78 8.24 24.09 -10.43
C LEU A 78 6.85 23.75 -10.95
N ALA A 79 6.60 23.88 -12.25
CA ALA A 79 5.31 23.51 -12.84
C ALA A 79 5.06 22.00 -12.76
N GLY A 80 6.10 21.19 -13.01
CA GLY A 80 6.04 19.73 -12.89
C GLY A 80 5.84 19.30 -11.43
N LEU A 81 6.59 19.92 -10.51
CA LEU A 81 6.39 19.76 -9.07
C LEU A 81 4.97 20.13 -8.63
N GLY A 82 4.41 21.23 -9.12
CA GLY A 82 3.05 21.67 -8.84
C GLY A 82 2.03 20.62 -9.27
N MET A 83 2.17 20.06 -10.47
CA MET A 83 1.33 18.95 -10.93
C MET A 83 1.47 17.72 -10.04
N MET A 84 2.69 17.36 -9.63
CA MET A 84 2.90 16.25 -8.69
C MET A 84 2.22 16.48 -7.34
N ILE A 85 2.27 17.70 -6.80
CA ILE A 85 1.58 18.06 -5.55
C ILE A 85 0.07 17.93 -5.71
N ILE A 86 -0.50 18.34 -6.84
CA ILE A 86 -1.94 18.19 -7.14
C ILE A 86 -2.35 16.72 -7.24
N PHE A 87 -1.48 15.82 -7.71
CA PHE A 87 -1.76 14.38 -7.74
C PHE A 87 -1.84 13.75 -6.34
N ILE A 88 -1.24 14.34 -5.31
CA ILE A 88 -1.30 13.81 -3.93
C ILE A 88 -2.74 13.79 -3.37
N PRO A 89 -3.47 14.92 -3.29
CA PRO A 89 -4.85 14.91 -2.79
C PRO A 89 -5.78 14.13 -3.71
N LEU A 90 -5.55 14.15 -5.03
CA LEU A 90 -6.32 13.34 -5.98
C LEU A 90 -6.21 11.84 -5.65
N ASN A 91 -4.99 11.35 -5.42
CA ASN A 91 -4.76 9.97 -5.00
C ASN A 91 -5.41 9.66 -3.64
N GLY A 92 -5.39 10.59 -2.67
CA GLY A 92 -6.05 10.43 -1.38
C GLY A 92 -7.58 10.26 -1.48
N VAL A 93 -8.23 11.07 -2.31
CA VAL A 93 -9.67 10.97 -2.57
C VAL A 93 -10.00 9.65 -3.28
N ILE A 94 -9.23 9.28 -4.31
CA ILE A 94 -9.40 8.00 -5.02
C ILE A 94 -9.25 6.84 -4.04
N ALA A 95 -8.19 6.81 -3.23
CA ALA A 95 -7.94 5.76 -2.25
C ALA A 95 -9.11 5.61 -1.23
N SER A 96 -9.67 6.73 -0.78
CA SER A 96 -10.84 6.73 0.12
C SER A 96 -12.08 6.12 -0.55
N ARG A 97 -12.29 6.40 -1.84
CA ARG A 97 -13.38 5.81 -2.64
C ARG A 97 -13.14 4.32 -2.90
N VAL A 98 -11.91 3.91 -3.26
CA VAL A 98 -11.52 2.50 -3.39
C VAL A 98 -11.88 1.75 -2.12
N LYS A 99 -11.43 2.25 -0.96
CA LYS A 99 -11.69 1.64 0.35
C LYS A 99 -13.19 1.48 0.62
N THR A 100 -13.99 2.51 0.31
CA THR A 100 -15.45 2.48 0.51
C THR A 100 -16.12 1.39 -0.34
N ILE A 101 -15.72 1.27 -1.61
CA ILE A 101 -16.24 0.22 -2.50
C ILE A 101 -15.77 -1.15 -2.05
N GLN A 102 -14.50 -1.27 -1.64
CA GLN A 102 -13.93 -2.52 -1.13
C GLN A 102 -14.72 -3.04 0.08
N ILE A 103 -15.11 -2.17 1.02
CA ILE A 103 -15.95 -2.55 2.16
C ILE A 103 -17.33 -3.06 1.69
N ARG A 104 -17.97 -2.38 0.72
CA ARG A 104 -19.26 -2.84 0.17
C ARG A 104 -19.14 -4.18 -0.54
N GLN A 105 -18.03 -4.39 -1.25
CA GLN A 105 -17.72 -5.63 -1.95
C GLN A 105 -17.55 -6.78 -0.94
N MET A 106 -16.83 -6.56 0.17
CA MET A 106 -16.69 -7.55 1.24
C MET A 106 -18.05 -7.92 1.83
N LYS A 107 -18.89 -6.93 2.18
CA LYS A 107 -20.25 -7.19 2.71
C LYS A 107 -21.10 -8.03 1.76
N SER A 108 -21.10 -7.70 0.47
CA SER A 108 -21.87 -8.46 -0.54
C SER A 108 -21.34 -9.88 -0.72
N LYS A 109 -20.02 -10.05 -0.62
CA LYS A 109 -19.36 -11.37 -0.66
C LYS A 109 -19.71 -12.21 0.56
N ASP A 110 -19.74 -11.62 1.75
CA ASP A 110 -20.10 -12.31 2.99
C ASP A 110 -21.56 -12.75 2.99
N GLU A 111 -22.48 -11.90 2.52
CA GLU A 111 -23.89 -12.28 2.33
C GLU A 111 -24.04 -13.49 1.39
N ARG A 112 -23.30 -13.50 0.27
CA ARG A 112 -23.31 -14.62 -0.69
C ARG A 112 -22.77 -15.90 -0.07
N ILE A 113 -21.70 -15.82 0.71
CA ILE A 113 -21.10 -16.99 1.39
C ILE A 113 -22.07 -17.52 2.45
N LYS A 114 -22.70 -16.62 3.22
CA LYS A 114 -23.67 -16.99 4.25
C LYS A 114 -24.87 -17.77 3.67
N ILE A 115 -25.51 -17.25 2.62
CA ILE A 115 -26.67 -17.94 2.02
C ILE A 115 -26.28 -19.28 1.39
N MET A 116 -25.09 -19.37 0.79
CA MET A 116 -24.59 -20.63 0.25
C MET A 116 -24.38 -21.67 1.34
N ASN A 117 -23.85 -21.27 2.50
CA ASN A 117 -23.71 -22.16 3.66
C ASN A 117 -25.08 -22.62 4.19
N GLU A 118 -26.08 -21.73 4.26
CA GLU A 118 -27.45 -22.08 4.66
C GLU A 118 -28.07 -23.14 3.71
N VAL A 119 -27.90 -22.96 2.39
CA VAL A 119 -28.40 -23.90 1.38
C VAL A 119 -27.70 -25.26 1.48
N LEU A 120 -26.38 -25.29 1.63
CA LEU A 120 -25.61 -26.54 1.72
C LEU A 120 -25.97 -27.34 2.98
N ASN A 121 -26.09 -26.67 4.12
CA ASN A 121 -26.48 -27.31 5.38
C ASN A 121 -27.94 -27.82 5.34
N GLY A 122 -28.82 -27.15 4.59
CA GLY A 122 -30.25 -27.49 4.48
C GLY A 122 -30.64 -28.34 3.27
N MET A 123 -29.68 -28.82 2.45
CA MET A 123 -29.94 -29.32 1.09
C MET A 123 -30.97 -30.46 1.03
N LYS A 124 -30.95 -31.37 2.00
CA LYS A 124 -31.91 -32.49 2.07
C LYS A 124 -33.36 -32.01 2.24
N VAL A 125 -33.57 -30.97 3.03
CA VAL A 125 -34.90 -30.36 3.26
C VAL A 125 -35.37 -29.62 2.02
N LEU A 126 -34.48 -28.83 1.39
CA LEU A 126 -34.82 -28.11 0.16
C LEU A 126 -35.32 -29.05 -0.95
N LYS A 127 -34.67 -30.20 -1.12
CA LYS A 127 -35.09 -31.22 -2.09
C LYS A 127 -36.40 -31.91 -1.74
N LEU A 128 -36.62 -32.22 -0.45
CA LEU A 128 -37.83 -32.90 0.00
C LEU A 128 -39.11 -32.07 -0.26
N TYR A 129 -39.01 -30.74 -0.13
CA TYR A 129 -40.12 -29.81 -0.31
C TYR A 129 -40.15 -29.13 -1.69
N GLY A 130 -39.19 -29.40 -2.58
CA GLY A 130 -39.10 -28.78 -3.90
C GLY A 130 -38.87 -27.25 -3.85
N TRP A 131 -38.17 -26.74 -2.84
CA TRP A 131 -37.90 -25.29 -2.64
C TRP A 131 -36.68 -24.76 -3.40
N GLU A 132 -36.01 -25.62 -4.17
CA GLU A 132 -34.82 -25.29 -4.98
C GLU A 132 -35.00 -24.02 -5.83
N PRO A 133 -36.06 -23.84 -6.64
CA PRO A 133 -36.20 -22.65 -7.48
C PRO A 133 -36.39 -21.35 -6.68
N SER A 134 -37.05 -21.40 -5.53
CA SER A 134 -37.22 -20.23 -4.66
C SER A 134 -35.89 -19.79 -4.04
N PHE A 135 -35.08 -20.75 -3.60
CA PHE A 135 -33.73 -20.46 -3.07
C PHE A 135 -32.76 -20.01 -4.17
N GLU A 136 -32.85 -20.59 -5.37
CA GLU A 136 -32.08 -20.14 -6.54
C GLU A 136 -32.34 -18.66 -6.83
N GLN A 137 -33.62 -18.25 -6.91
CA GLN A 137 -33.97 -16.84 -7.12
C GLN A 137 -33.42 -15.93 -6.01
N ARG A 138 -33.41 -16.40 -4.75
CA ARG A 138 -32.83 -15.65 -3.63
C ARG A 138 -31.31 -15.48 -3.78
N VAL A 139 -30.59 -16.53 -4.19
CA VAL A 139 -29.15 -16.48 -4.46
C VAL A 139 -28.86 -15.56 -5.65
N LEU A 140 -29.62 -15.65 -6.74
CA LEU A 140 -29.48 -14.78 -7.91
C LEU A 140 -29.71 -13.30 -7.58
N LYS A 141 -30.67 -12.98 -6.71
CA LYS A 141 -30.88 -11.60 -6.23
C LYS A 141 -29.64 -11.06 -5.51
N ILE A 142 -29.00 -11.85 -4.65
CA ILE A 142 -27.75 -11.48 -3.96
C ILE A 142 -26.61 -11.35 -4.98
N ARG A 143 -26.51 -12.29 -5.92
CA ARG A 143 -25.48 -12.25 -6.97
C ARG A 143 -25.59 -11.00 -7.84
N ASN A 144 -26.80 -10.57 -8.20
CA ASN A 144 -27.03 -9.34 -8.95
C ASN A 144 -26.58 -8.09 -8.19
N LYS A 145 -26.75 -8.05 -6.86
CA LYS A 145 -26.22 -6.97 -6.00
C LYS A 145 -24.68 -6.99 -6.00
N GLU A 146 -24.08 -8.17 -5.82
CA GLU A 146 -22.62 -8.35 -5.84
C GLU A 146 -22.02 -7.88 -7.17
N VAL A 147 -22.60 -8.30 -8.31
CA VAL A 147 -22.15 -7.92 -9.65
C VAL A 147 -22.23 -6.41 -9.86
N ARG A 148 -23.26 -5.74 -9.32
CA ARG A 148 -23.36 -4.27 -9.40
C ARG A 148 -22.21 -3.57 -8.66
N VAL A 149 -21.85 -4.06 -7.48
CA VAL A 149 -20.72 -3.52 -6.70
C VAL A 149 -19.39 -3.82 -7.40
N LEU A 150 -19.23 -5.03 -7.93
CA LEU A 150 -18.05 -5.40 -8.73
C LEU A 150 -17.89 -4.52 -9.97
N LYS A 151 -18.99 -4.19 -10.66
CA LYS A 151 -18.97 -3.29 -11.81
C LYS A 151 -18.51 -1.88 -11.42
N GLN A 152 -19.00 -1.35 -10.29
CA GLN A 152 -18.54 -0.07 -9.75
C GLN A 152 -17.05 -0.09 -9.39
N ALA A 153 -16.58 -1.18 -8.76
CA ALA A 153 -15.17 -1.37 -8.45
C ALA A 153 -14.31 -1.41 -9.73
N ALA A 154 -14.76 -2.12 -10.76
CA ALA A 154 -14.07 -2.22 -12.04
C ALA A 154 -13.93 -0.86 -12.74
N TYR A 155 -14.99 -0.06 -12.79
CA TYR A 155 -14.91 1.29 -13.35
C TYR A 155 -13.95 2.19 -12.57
N LEU A 156 -13.98 2.11 -11.24
CA LEU A 156 -13.10 2.92 -10.40
C LEU A 156 -11.63 2.49 -10.56
N ASN A 157 -11.35 1.18 -10.65
CA ASN A 157 -10.02 0.67 -10.94
C ASN A 157 -9.54 1.11 -12.32
N ALA A 158 -10.39 1.01 -13.36
CA ALA A 158 -10.05 1.46 -14.70
C ALA A 158 -9.72 2.97 -14.74
N ALA A 159 -10.53 3.80 -14.09
CA ALA A 159 -10.28 5.23 -13.97
C ALA A 159 -8.98 5.52 -13.20
N THR A 160 -8.73 4.78 -12.12
CA THR A 160 -7.49 4.90 -11.34
C THR A 160 -6.28 4.55 -12.20
N SER A 161 -6.30 3.40 -12.89
CA SER A 161 -5.23 2.98 -13.80
C SER A 161 -5.00 4.00 -14.91
N PHE A 162 -6.06 4.56 -15.49
CA PHE A 162 -5.94 5.61 -16.51
C PHE A 162 -5.22 6.85 -15.96
N VAL A 163 -5.60 7.36 -14.79
CA VAL A 163 -4.93 8.48 -14.15
C VAL A 163 -3.45 8.17 -13.87
N TRP A 164 -3.13 6.96 -13.40
CA TRP A 164 -1.75 6.53 -13.20
C TRP A 164 -0.95 6.42 -14.50
N THR A 165 -1.56 5.96 -15.60
CA THR A 165 -0.87 5.91 -16.89
C THR A 165 -0.66 7.30 -17.49
N CYS A 166 -1.61 8.22 -17.33
CA CYS A 166 -1.57 9.57 -17.89
C CYS A 166 -0.77 10.58 -17.05
N ALA A 167 -0.62 10.37 -15.73
CA ALA A 167 0.09 11.28 -14.85
C ALA A 167 1.51 11.70 -15.32
N PRO A 168 2.41 10.82 -15.78
CA PRO A 168 3.75 11.24 -16.20
C PRO A 168 3.70 12.10 -17.47
N PHE A 169 2.74 11.85 -18.36
CA PHE A 169 2.51 12.68 -19.55
C PHE A 169 1.99 14.07 -19.18
N LEU A 170 1.09 14.17 -18.20
CA LEU A 170 0.59 15.46 -17.73
C LEU A 170 1.67 16.28 -17.03
N VAL A 171 2.54 15.62 -16.25
CA VAL A 171 3.68 16.27 -15.60
C VAL A 171 4.70 16.78 -16.63
N SER A 172 5.09 15.94 -17.60
CA SER A 172 6.04 16.34 -18.64
C SER A 172 5.47 17.45 -19.53
N LEU A 173 4.20 17.33 -19.92
CA LEU A 173 3.50 18.36 -20.69
C LEU A 173 3.50 19.70 -19.96
N ALA A 174 3.15 19.73 -18.67
CA ALA A 174 3.14 20.96 -17.88
C ALA A 174 4.54 21.59 -17.81
N SER A 175 5.57 20.80 -17.50
CA SER A 175 6.96 21.30 -17.42
C SER A 175 7.50 21.80 -18.75
N PHE A 176 7.35 21.04 -19.83
CA PHE A 176 7.83 21.45 -21.16
C PHE A 176 7.05 22.61 -21.73
N ALA A 177 5.74 22.67 -21.51
CA ALA A 177 4.93 23.83 -21.90
C ALA A 177 5.41 25.10 -21.18
N THR A 178 5.65 25.04 -19.87
CA THR A 178 6.20 26.20 -19.15
C THR A 178 7.62 26.55 -19.56
N PHE A 179 8.45 25.55 -19.91
CA PHE A 179 9.82 25.77 -20.35
C PHE A 179 9.90 26.58 -21.65
N ILE A 180 9.02 26.29 -22.60
CA ILE A 180 8.93 27.00 -23.88
C ILE A 180 8.27 28.38 -23.71
N LEU A 181 7.28 28.50 -22.81
CA LEU A 181 6.53 29.74 -22.62
C LEU A 181 7.28 30.82 -21.81
N VAL A 182 8.22 30.44 -20.95
CA VAL A 182 8.91 31.38 -20.06
C VAL A 182 10.04 32.12 -20.77
N ASP A 183 10.71 31.50 -21.75
CA ASP A 183 11.79 32.15 -22.52
C ASP A 183 11.78 31.63 -23.95
N GLU A 184 11.72 32.55 -24.92
CA GLU A 184 11.75 32.21 -26.35
C GLU A 184 13.10 31.66 -26.81
N ASN A 185 14.17 31.87 -26.04
CA ASN A 185 15.51 31.36 -26.35
C ASN A 185 15.75 29.92 -25.88
N ASN A 186 14.83 29.37 -25.08
CA ASN A 186 14.95 28.01 -24.55
C ASN A 186 14.56 26.99 -25.62
N VAL A 187 15.56 26.33 -26.22
CA VAL A 187 15.33 25.25 -27.17
C VAL A 187 15.19 23.93 -26.42
N LEU A 188 14.05 23.26 -26.59
CA LEU A 188 13.82 21.94 -26.02
C LEU A 188 14.58 20.88 -26.82
N ASP A 189 15.82 20.60 -26.42
CA ASP A 189 16.61 19.53 -27.02
C ASP A 189 16.18 18.15 -26.53
N ALA A 190 16.35 17.12 -27.37
CA ALA A 190 16.01 15.74 -27.05
C ALA A 190 16.72 15.26 -25.77
N GLN A 191 17.98 15.64 -25.57
CA GLN A 191 18.71 15.28 -24.34
C GLN A 191 18.02 15.85 -23.10
N THR A 192 17.62 17.13 -23.14
CA THR A 192 16.95 17.78 -22.01
C THR A 192 15.59 17.15 -21.71
N ALA A 193 14.83 16.80 -22.74
CA ALA A 193 13.52 16.16 -22.61
C ALA A 193 13.61 14.74 -22.02
N PHE A 194 14.52 13.90 -22.52
CA PHE A 194 14.64 12.53 -22.02
C PHE A 194 15.23 12.45 -20.62
N VAL A 195 16.23 13.29 -20.31
CA VAL A 195 16.85 13.32 -18.97
C VAL A 195 15.84 13.80 -17.93
N SER A 196 15.07 14.85 -18.23
CA SER A 196 14.05 15.36 -17.30
C SER A 196 12.88 14.40 -17.10
N LEU A 197 12.41 13.74 -18.14
CA LEU A 197 11.38 12.70 -18.03
C LEU A 197 11.84 11.54 -17.15
N SER A 198 13.12 11.15 -17.27
CA SER A 198 13.74 10.14 -16.42
C SER A 198 13.80 10.59 -14.96
N LEU A 199 14.21 11.83 -14.69
CA LEU A 199 14.25 12.40 -13.34
C LEU A 199 12.85 12.50 -12.71
N PHE A 200 11.83 12.92 -13.47
CA PHE A 200 10.45 12.94 -12.98
C PHE A 200 9.95 11.54 -12.60
N ASN A 201 10.29 10.51 -13.38
CA ASN A 201 9.95 9.11 -13.05
C ASN A 201 10.64 8.63 -11.76
N ILE A 202 11.89 9.03 -11.53
CA ILE A 202 12.63 8.71 -10.30
C ILE A 202 11.99 9.38 -9.08
N ILE A 203 11.52 10.62 -9.19
CA ILE A 203 10.82 11.36 -8.12
C ILE A 203 9.44 10.75 -7.83
N ARG A 204 8.76 10.25 -8.86
CA ARG A 204 7.39 9.75 -8.75
C ARG A 204 7.23 8.55 -7.82
N MET A 205 8.17 7.60 -7.88
CA MET A 205 8.11 6.36 -7.10
C MET A 205 8.08 6.60 -5.59
N PRO A 206 9.00 7.37 -4.98
CA PRO A 206 8.95 7.69 -3.56
C PRO A 206 7.69 8.49 -3.20
N LEU A 207 7.25 9.44 -4.03
CA LEU A 207 6.00 10.20 -3.82
C LEU A 207 4.76 9.31 -3.78
N ALA A 208 4.69 8.29 -4.63
CA ALA A 208 3.58 7.32 -4.64
C ALA A 208 3.57 6.44 -3.37
N MET A 209 4.73 6.20 -2.77
CA MET A 209 4.87 5.40 -1.55
C MET A 209 4.69 6.21 -0.25
N MET A 210 4.71 7.55 -0.32
CA MET A 210 4.51 8.43 0.84
C MET A 210 3.28 8.11 1.70
N PRO A 211 2.08 7.82 1.13
CA PRO A 211 0.91 7.46 1.94
C PRO A 211 1.13 6.17 2.74
N MET A 212 1.83 5.20 2.15
CA MET A 212 2.16 3.94 2.82
C MET A 212 3.17 4.17 3.95
N LEU A 213 4.19 4.99 3.71
CA LEU A 213 5.14 5.40 4.74
C LEU A 213 4.46 6.04 5.96
N ILE A 214 3.53 6.98 5.72
CA ILE A 214 2.79 7.66 6.80
C ILE A 214 2.00 6.64 7.61
N VAL A 215 1.27 5.73 6.93
CA VAL A 215 0.50 4.68 7.61
C VAL A 215 1.41 3.76 8.41
N SER A 216 2.52 3.31 7.84
CA SER A 216 3.48 2.42 8.50
C SER A 216 4.15 3.09 9.71
N LEU A 217 4.50 4.37 9.63
CA LEU A 217 5.02 5.14 10.78
C LEU A 217 3.97 5.25 11.90
N THR A 218 2.70 5.48 11.56
CA THR A 218 1.62 5.51 12.57
C THR A 218 1.35 4.14 13.18
N GLN A 219 1.63 3.04 12.47
CA GLN A 219 1.52 1.69 13.00
C GLN A 219 2.74 1.33 13.86
N ALA A 220 3.95 1.67 13.41
CA ALA A 220 5.19 1.44 14.14
C ALA A 220 5.22 2.19 15.48
N SER A 221 4.79 3.46 15.49
CA SER A 221 4.64 4.24 16.74
C SER A 221 3.66 3.60 17.72
N LYS A 222 2.53 3.04 17.23
CA LYS A 222 1.59 2.28 18.07
C LYS A 222 2.16 0.95 18.56
N CYS A 223 2.92 0.25 17.72
CA CYS A 223 3.54 -1.02 18.08
C CYS A 223 4.64 -0.83 19.15
N ASN A 224 5.48 0.20 19.00
CA ASN A 224 6.48 0.57 20.02
C ASN A 224 5.83 0.91 21.37
N PHE A 225 4.70 1.62 21.35
CA PHE A 225 3.94 1.94 22.57
C PHE A 225 3.36 0.68 23.25
N ASN A 226 2.83 -0.26 22.47
CA ASN A 226 2.31 -1.53 23.00
C ASN A 226 3.42 -2.44 23.55
N LEU A 227 4.58 -2.48 22.89
CA LEU A 227 5.78 -3.18 23.38
C LEU A 227 6.28 -2.57 24.69
N PHE A 228 6.36 -1.23 24.77
CA PHE A 228 6.73 -0.54 26.01
C PHE A 228 5.72 -0.81 27.14
N SER A 229 4.43 -0.88 26.81
CA SER A 229 3.38 -1.23 27.78
C SER A 229 3.43 -2.70 28.22
N GLN A 230 3.87 -3.63 27.36
CA GLN A 230 4.09 -5.03 27.71
C GLN A 230 5.35 -5.24 28.56
N GLU A 231 6.47 -4.58 28.24
CA GLU A 231 7.67 -4.61 29.08
C GLU A 231 7.40 -4.05 30.47
N HIS A 232 6.65 -2.94 30.57
CA HIS A 232 6.25 -2.39 31.87
C HIS A 232 5.32 -3.33 32.65
N CYS A 233 4.49 -4.11 31.98
CA CYS A 233 3.59 -5.08 32.61
C CYS A 233 4.35 -6.35 33.07
N LEU A 234 5.30 -6.85 32.27
CA LEU A 234 6.18 -7.96 32.63
C LEU A 234 7.09 -7.61 33.82
N THR A 235 7.55 -6.36 33.92
CA THR A 235 8.37 -5.89 35.04
C THR A 235 7.55 -5.77 36.35
N VAL A 236 6.25 -5.49 36.26
CA VAL A 236 5.34 -5.43 37.43
C VAL A 236 4.94 -6.83 37.92
N VAL A 237 4.86 -7.82 37.03
CA VAL A 237 4.56 -9.20 37.40
C VAL A 237 5.79 -9.92 37.97
N SER A 238 7.03 -9.56 37.58
CA SER A 238 8.24 -10.18 38.16
C SER A 238 8.62 -9.67 39.56
N HIS A 239 7.88 -8.70 40.10
CA HIS A 239 8.13 -8.10 41.41
C HIS A 239 7.07 -8.45 42.48
N ASN A 240 6.15 -9.39 42.19
CA ASN A 240 5.21 -9.96 43.16
C ASN A 240 5.32 -11.49 43.21
#